data_AF-A0A3M1GDF9-F1
#
_entry.id   AF-A0A3M1GDF9-F1
#
_cell.length_a   1.000
_cell.length_b   1.000
_cell.length_c   1.000
_cell.angle_alpha   90.00
_cell.angle_beta   90.00
_cell.angle_gamma   90.00
#
_symmetry.space_group_name_H-M   'P 1'
#
loop_
_entity.id
_entity.type
_entity.pdbx_description
1 polymer ?
#
loop_
_entity_poly.entity_id
_entity_poly.type
_entity_poly.pdbx_seq_one_letter_code
_entity_poly.pdbx_strand_id
1 'polypeptide(L)' 'VEELLRVFVGGLIMGFGARIGGGCNVGHGITGVSTLALSSIVATIFIILGNWTMVYFLFIKPMKDMDI' A
#
# COMPACT_ATOMS: atom_id res chain seq x y z
N VAL A 1 7.64 21.13 -5.42
CA VAL A 1 6.76 21.25 -4.24
C VAL A 1 5.56 20.33 -4.35
N GLU A 2 4.89 20.29 -5.51
CA GLU A 2 3.76 19.39 -5.81
C GLU A 2 4.05 17.91 -5.43
N GLU A 3 5.17 17.36 -5.89
CA GLU A 3 5.57 15.97 -5.59
C GLU A 3 5.84 15.72 -4.11
N LEU A 4 6.42 16.71 -3.43
CA LEU A 4 6.78 16.62 -2.02
C LEU A 4 5.53 16.57 -1.14
N LEU A 5 4.51 17.37 -1.50
CA LEU A 5 3.19 17.32 -0.85
C LEU A 5 2.55 15.94 -1.05
N ARG A 6 2.67 15.36 -2.25
CA ARG A 6 2.10 14.06 -2.61
C ARG A 6 2.70 12.90 -1.80
N VAL A 7 4.03 12.85 -1.68
CA VAL A 7 4.70 11.84 -0.85
C VAL A 7 4.50 12.07 0.64
N PHE A 8 4.37 13.33 1.08
CA PHE A 8 4.13 13.64 2.49
C PHE A 8 2.74 13.18 2.94
N VAL A 9 1.71 13.47 2.14
CA VAL A 9 0.34 12.99 2.39
C VAL A 9 0.27 11.47 2.29
N GLY A 10 0.91 10.87 1.27
CA GLY A 10 0.99 9.42 1.13
C GLY A 10 1.68 8.74 2.33
N GLY A 11 2.78 9.32 2.81
CA GLY A 11 3.54 8.83 3.97
C GLY A 11 2.74 8.89 5.27
N LEU A 12 1.98 9.96 5.50
CA LEU A 12 1.09 10.07 6.66
C LEU A 12 -0.02 9.01 6.64
N ILE A 13 -0.67 8.81 5.50
CA ILE A 13 -1.73 7.80 5.32
C ILE A 13 -1.15 6.40 5.54
N MET A 14 0.03 6.12 4.97
CA MET A 14 0.70 4.82 5.11
C MET A 14 1.13 4.55 6.56
N GLY A 15 1.63 5.57 7.27
CA GLY A 15 2.00 5.45 8.68
C GLY A 15 0.80 5.18 9.59
N PHE A 16 -0.31 5.89 9.37
CA PHE A 16 -1.56 5.66 10.10
C PHE A 16 -2.13 4.25 9.81
N GLY A 17 -2.13 3.84 8.54
CA GLY A 17 -2.55 2.49 8.12
C GLY A 17 -1.69 1.39 8.75
N ALA A 18 -0.37 1.55 8.81
CA ALA A 18 0.53 0.59 9.44
C ALA A 18 0.28 0.44 10.95
N ARG A 19 -0.11 1.52 11.64
CA ARG A 19 -0.50 1.46 13.05
C ARG A 19 -1.81 0.73 13.28
N ILE A 20 -2.82 0.95 12.43
CA ILE A 20 -4.10 0.23 12.51
C ILE A 20 -3.91 -1.25 12.19
N GLY A 21 -3.08 -1.57 11.18
CA GLY A 21 -2.78 -2.93 10.77
C GLY A 21 -1.84 -3.69 11.71
N GLY A 22 -1.33 -3.05 12.77
CA GLY A 22 -0.41 -3.69 13.72
C GLY A 22 0.95 -4.06 13.13
N GLY A 23 1.33 -3.49 11.98
CA GLY A 23 2.59 -3.81 11.31
C GLY A 23 2.71 -3.17 9.93
N CYS A 24 3.89 -3.32 9.32
CA CYS A 24 4.18 -2.89 7.96
C CYS A 24 4.17 -4.08 6.98
N ASN A 25 4.34 -3.79 5.69
CA ASN A 25 4.54 -4.79 4.64
C ASN A 25 5.72 -5.73 4.94
N VAL A 26 6.82 -5.22 5.51
CA VAL A 26 8.00 -6.03 5.88
C VAL A 26 7.69 -6.92 7.09
N GLY A 27 6.98 -6.42 8.10
CA GLY A 27 6.61 -7.18 9.29
C GLY A 27 5.62 -8.31 8.99
N HIS A 28 4.59 -8.04 8.21
CA HIS A 28 3.67 -9.10 7.78
C HIS A 28 4.32 -10.04 6.76
N GLY A 29 5.10 -9.52 5.81
CA GLY A 29 5.71 -10.31 4.75
C GLY A 29 6.85 -11.23 5.20
N ILE A 30 7.77 -10.75 6.04
CA ILE A 30 8.95 -11.53 6.46
C ILE A 30 8.62 -12.30 7.74
N THR A 31 8.29 -11.60 8.83
CA THR A 31 8.09 -12.25 10.14
C THR A 31 6.73 -12.96 10.23
N GLY A 32 5.66 -12.34 9.72
CA GLY A 32 4.31 -12.90 9.80
C GLY A 32 4.08 -14.13 8.93
N VAL A 33 4.69 -14.19 7.73
CA VAL A 33 4.66 -15.40 6.87
C VAL A 33 5.45 -16.54 7.50
N SER A 34 6.61 -16.28 8.12
CA SER A 34 7.41 -17.32 8.80
C SER A 34 6.72 -17.94 10.02
N THR A 35 5.87 -17.19 10.72
CA THR A 35 5.08 -17.70 11.86
C THR A 35 3.79 -18.42 11.45
N LEU A 36 3.51 -18.51 10.15
CA LEU A 36 2.28 -19.09 9.57
C LEU A 36 0.99 -18.52 10.21
N ALA A 37 1.02 -17.27 10.65
CA ALA A 37 -0.10 -16.64 11.32
C ALA A 37 -1.19 -16.27 10.29
N LEU A 38 -2.43 -16.74 10.53
CA LEU A 38 -3.62 -16.38 9.74
C LEU A 38 -3.79 -14.86 9.60
N SER A 39 -3.47 -14.10 10.67
CA SER A 39 -3.52 -12.63 10.65
C SER A 39 -2.58 -12.02 9.61
N SER A 40 -1.44 -12.65 9.34
CA SER A 40 -0.46 -12.11 8.39
C SER A 40 -0.89 -12.30 6.95
N ILE A 41 -1.53 -13.44 6.65
CA ILE A 41 -2.05 -13.73 5.31
C ILE A 41 -3.15 -12.73 4.96
N VAL A 42 -4.09 -12.51 5.89
CA VAL A 42 -5.18 -11.54 5.70
C VAL A 42 -4.62 -10.12 5.54
N ALA A 43 -3.70 -9.69 6.41
CA ALA A 43 -3.07 -8.37 6.30
C ALA A 43 -2.34 -8.19 4.96
N THR A 44 -1.61 -9.22 4.51
CA THR A 44 -0.87 -9.18 3.24
C THR A 44 -1.81 -9.06 2.04
N ILE A 45 -2.94 -9.77 2.02
CA ILE A 45 -3.93 -9.68 0.94
C ILE A 45 -4.49 -8.26 0.83
N PHE A 46 -4.87 -7.64 1.95
CA PHE A 46 -5.40 -6.27 1.96
C PHE A 46 -4.35 -5.24 1.53
N ILE A 47 -3.08 -5.42 1.92
CA ILE A 47 -1.97 -4.56 1.47
C ILE A 47 -1.80 -4.65 -0.05
N ILE A 48 -1.87 -5.85 -0.63
CA ILE A 48 -1.74 -6.05 -2.08
C ILE A 48 -2.93 -5.42 -2.82
N LEU A 49 -4.17 -5.62 -2.35
CA LEU A 49 -5.36 -5.03 -2.95
C LEU A 49 -5.36 -3.50 -2.89
N GLY A 50 -4.94 -2.93 -1.76
CA GLY A 50 -4.78 -1.48 -1.59
C GLY A 50 -3.75 -0.90 -2.56
N ASN A 51 -2.59 -1.55 -2.68
CA ASN A 51 -1.56 -1.14 -3.63
C ASN A 51 -2.04 -1.24 -5.09
N TRP A 52 -2.73 -2.31 -5.44
CA TRP A 52 -3.27 -2.48 -6.80
C TRP A 52 -4.28 -1.40 -7.16
N THR A 53 -5.17 -1.06 -6.22
CA THR A 53 -6.15 0.03 -6.39
C THR A 53 -5.46 1.37 -6.60
N MET A 54 -4.43 1.66 -5.80
CA MET A 54 -3.66 2.91 -5.89
C MET A 54 -2.91 3.00 -7.22
N VAL A 55 -2.23 1.92 -7.65
CA VAL A 55 -1.53 1.86 -8.94
C VAL A 55 -2.50 2.01 -10.11
N TYR A 56 -3.66 1.36 -10.06
CA TYR A 56 -4.68 1.52 -11.09
C TYR A 56 -5.12 2.99 -11.22
N PHE A 57 -5.38 3.67 -10.10
CA PHE A 57 -5.83 5.06 -10.10
C PHE A 57 -4.73 6.04 -10.54
N LEU A 58 -3.48 5.78 -10.15
CA LEU A 58 -2.35 6.68 -10.38
C LEU A 58 -1.66 6.47 -11.73
N PHE A 59 -1.62 5.24 -12.26
CA PHE A 59 -0.92 4.91 -13.51
C PHE A 59 -1.88 4.63 -14.68
N ILE A 60 -2.98 3.90 -14.47
CA ILE A 60 -3.85 3.50 -15.58
C ILE A 60 -4.71 4.65 -16.11
N LYS A 61 -5.22 5.50 -15.21
CA LYS A 61 -6.03 6.66 -15.60
C LYS A 61 -5.23 7.65 -16.47
N PRO A 62 -4.01 8.07 -16.09
CA PRO A 62 -3.25 9.00 -16.93
C PRO A 62 -2.66 8.38 -18.20
N MET A 63 -2.45 7.05 -18.27
CA MET A 63 -2.06 6.42 -19.54
C MET A 63 -3.17 6.51 -20.59
N LYS A 64 -4.44 6.51 -20.17
CA LYS A 64 -5.59 6.60 -21.07
C LYS A 64 -5.84 8.02 -21.61
N ASP A 65 -5.32 9.04 -20.93
CA ASP A 65 -5.37 10.44 -21.38
C ASP A 65 -4.21 10.80 -22.34
N MET A 66 -3.22 9.91 -22.53
CA MET A 66 -2.10 10.10 -23.48
C MET A 66 -2.24 9.28 -24.77
N ASP A 67 -3.37 8.60 -24.97
CA ASP A 67 -3.70 7.82 -26.18
C ASP A 67 -4.51 8.64 -27.21
N ILE A 68 -4.20 9.93 -27.37
CA ILE A 68 -4.69 10.77 -28.48
C ILE A 68 -3.70 10.72 -29.63
#